data_AF-A0A950QAW2-F1
#
_entry.id   AF-A0A950QAW2-F1
#
_cell.length_a   1.000
_cell.length_b   1.000
_cell.length_c   1.000
_cell.angle_alpha   90.00
_cell.angle_beta   90.00
_cell.angle_gamma   90.00
#
_symmetry.space_group_name_H-M   'P 1'
#
loop_
_entity.id
_entity.type
_entity.pdbx_description
1 polymer ?
#
loop_
_entity_poly.entity_id
_entity_poly.type
_entity_poly.pdbx_seq_one_letter_code
_entity_poly.pdbx_strand_id
1 'polypeptide(L)' 'MSSKPDFALYGYFRSSAAFRARIALNLKGIKPELRFIHLLKDGGAQHSAAYKALNPQ' A
#
# COMPACT_ATOMS: atom_id res chain seq x y z
N MET A 1 14.24 -20.42 -0.17
CA MET A 1 13.05 -20.14 0.66
C MET A 1 12.89 -18.63 0.72
N SER A 2 11.97 -18.04 -0.06
CA SER A 2 11.79 -16.58 -0.02
C SER A 2 11.03 -16.25 1.26
N SER A 3 11.67 -15.54 2.20
CA SER A 3 11.00 -14.99 3.37
C SER A 3 9.86 -14.10 2.92
N LYS A 4 8.75 -14.12 3.68
CA LYS A 4 7.67 -13.17 3.49
C LYS A 4 8.24 -11.76 3.73
N PRO A 5 7.93 -10.76 2.89
CA PRO A 5 8.38 -9.40 3.14
C PRO A 5 7.86 -8.90 4.49
N ASP A 6 8.75 -8.35 5.32
CA ASP A 6 8.42 -7.83 6.66
C ASP A 6 7.55 -6.57 6.62
N PHE A 7 7.44 -5.94 5.45
CA PHE A 7 6.79 -4.64 5.27
C PHE A 7 5.85 -4.64 4.06
N ALA A 8 4.68 -4.01 4.21
CA ALA A 8 3.67 -3.89 3.17
C ALA A 8 3.45 -2.41 2.79
N LEU A 9 3.39 -2.14 1.49
CA LEU A 9 2.99 -0.85 0.93
C LEU A 9 1.54 -0.92 0.50
N TYR A 10 0.67 -0.24 1.25
CA TYR A 10 -0.72 -0.05 0.89
C TYR A 10 -0.88 1.13 -0.08
N GLY A 11 -1.62 0.95 -1.16
CA GLY A 11 -1.89 2.05 -2.07
C GLY A 11 -2.87 1.75 -3.18
N TYR A 12 -3.35 2.79 -3.86
CA TYR A 12 -4.17 2.65 -5.06
C TYR A 12 -3.29 2.57 -6.30
N PHE A 13 -3.64 1.70 -7.26
CA PHE A 13 -2.76 1.41 -8.41
C PHE A 13 -2.47 2.63 -9.29
N ARG A 14 -3.39 3.60 -9.37
CA ARG A 14 -3.22 4.88 -10.09
C ARG A 14 -2.85 6.06 -9.18
N SER A 15 -2.49 5.83 -7.92
CA SER A 15 -2.04 6.92 -7.04
C SER A 15 -0.63 7.38 -7.42
N SER A 16 -0.47 8.69 -7.66
CA SER A 16 0.85 9.30 -7.91
C SER A 16 1.76 9.20 -6.68
N ALA A 17 1.21 9.27 -5.46
CA ALA A 17 1.97 9.08 -4.23
C ALA A 17 2.49 7.63 -4.11
N ALA A 18 1.63 6.64 -4.34
CA ALA A 18 2.04 5.23 -4.33
C ALA A 18 3.07 4.93 -5.43
N PHE A 19 2.97 5.58 -6.59
CA PHE A 19 3.96 5.47 -7.65
C PHE A 19 5.34 5.99 -7.21
N ARG A 20 5.41 7.19 -6.61
CA ARG A 20 6.68 7.72 -6.08
C ARG A 20 7.27 6.84 -4.98
N ALA A 21 6.44 6.30 -4.09
CA ALA A 21 6.90 5.38 -3.05
C ALA A 21 7.54 4.10 -3.63
N ARG A 22 6.93 3.51 -4.66
CA ARG A 22 7.51 2.34 -5.36
C ARG A 22 8.86 2.66 -5.99
N ILE A 23 9.00 3.84 -6.62
CA ILE A 23 10.29 4.29 -7.17
C ILE A 23 11.33 4.40 -6.05
N ALA A 24 11.02 5.09 -4.95
CA ALA A 24 11.95 5.27 -3.84
C ALA A 24 12.39 3.94 -3.23
N LEU A 25 11.46 3.01 -3.03
CA LEU A 25 11.75 1.67 -2.49
C LEU A 25 12.63 0.85 -3.44
N ASN A 26 12.36 0.90 -4.74
CA ASN A 26 13.19 0.26 -5.75
C ASN A 26 14.61 0.84 -5.78
N LEU A 27 14.75 2.17 -5.69
CA LEU A 27 16.06 2.84 -5.60
C LEU A 27 16.85 2.45 -4.33
N LYS A 28 16.14 2.05 -3.26
CA LYS A 28 16.74 1.57 -2.01
C LYS A 28 16.92 0.06 -1.95
N GLY A 29 16.52 -0.68 -2.99
CA GLY A 29 16.59 -2.15 -3.00
C GLY A 29 15.62 -2.84 -2.04
N ILE A 30 14.60 -2.13 -1.54
CA ILE A 30 13.61 -2.65 -0.59
C ILE A 30 12.43 -3.21 -1.38
N LYS A 31 12.08 -4.48 -1.13
CA LYS A 31 10.95 -5.15 -1.77
C LYS A 31 9.77 -5.27 -0.79
N PRO A 32 8.81 -4.33 -0.80
CA PRO A 32 7.60 -4.45 0.03
C PRO A 32 6.61 -5.46 -0.55
N GLU A 33 5.70 -5.95 0.28
CA GLU A 33 4.43 -6.52 -0.19
C GLU A 33 3.54 -5.39 -0.74
N LEU A 34 3.16 -5.43 -2.02
CA LEU A 34 2.24 -4.44 -2.58
C LEU A 34 0.79 -4.85 -2.27
N ARG A 35 0.11 -4.07 -1.43
CA ARG A 35 -1.31 -4.28 -1.09
C ARG A 35 -2.18 -3.19 -1.71
N PHE A 36 -2.89 -3.54 -2.77
CA PHE A 36 -3.74 -2.58 -3.46
C PHE A 36 -5.06 -2.38 -2.73
N ILE A 37 -5.43 -1.13 -2.50
CA ILE A 37 -6.74 -0.75 -1.97
C ILE A 37 -7.66 -0.27 -3.09
N HIS A 38 -8.94 -0.63 -3.01
CA HIS A 38 -9.95 -0.22 -3.98
C HIS A 38 -10.77 0.95 -3.44
N LEU A 39 -10.66 2.10 -4.09
CA LEU A 39 -11.21 3.35 -3.55
C LEU A 39 -12.74 3.47 -3.64
N LEU A 40 -13.37 2.67 -4.50
CA LEU A 40 -14.83 2.71 -4.74
C LEU A 40 -15.58 1.47 -4.23
N LYS A 41 -14.87 0.42 -3.84
CA LYS A 41 -15.51 -0.86 -3.47
C LYS A 41 -15.96 -0.75 -2.01
N ASP A 42 -17.15 -1.25 -1.70
CA ASP A 42 -17.73 -1.27 -0.35
C ASP A 42 -17.81 0.12 0.31
N GLY A 43 -18.11 1.16 -0.48
CA GLY A 43 -18.11 2.56 -0.01
C GLY A 43 -16.72 3.19 0.12
N GLY A 44 -15.68 2.47 -0.33
CA GLY A 44 -14.28 2.88 -0.31
C GLY A 44 -13.49 2.15 0.77
N ALA A 45 -12.61 1.22 0.36
CA ALA A 45 -11.85 0.38 1.28
C ALA A 45 -10.95 1.19 2.24
N GLN A 46 -10.57 2.40 1.86
CA GLN A 46 -9.85 3.37 2.70
C GLN A 46 -10.64 3.82 3.93
N HIS A 47 -11.98 3.73 3.89
CA HIS A 47 -12.84 4.11 5.01
C HIS A 47 -13.13 2.95 5.96
N SER A 48 -12.71 1.72 5.62
CA SER A 48 -12.87 0.56 6.49
C SER A 48 -12.16 0.78 7.83
N ALA A 49 -12.74 0.25 8.90
CA ALA A 49 -12.13 0.32 10.24
C ALA A 49 -10.71 -0.27 10.27
N ALA A 50 -10.49 -1.36 9.52
CA ALA A 50 -9.17 -1.99 9.40
C ALA A 50 -8.14 -1.06 8.74
N TYR A 51 -8.52 -0.33 7.67
CA TYR A 51 -7.59 0.61 7.04
C TYR A 51 -7.37 1.87 7.88
N LYS A 52 -8.41 2.38 8.55
CA LYS A 52 -8.29 3.51 9.48
C LYS A 52 -7.38 3.23 10.67
N ALA A 53 -7.35 1.98 11.17
CA ALA A 53 -6.41 1.58 12.21
C ALA A 53 -4.94 1.66 11.76
N LEU A 54 -4.68 1.51 10.45
CA LEU A 54 -3.35 1.65 9.86
C LEU A 54 -3.03 3.11 9.47
N ASN A 55 -4.03 3.84 8.98
CA ASN A 55 -3.92 5.23 8.54
C ASN A 55 -5.13 6.04 9.03
N PRO A 56 -5.04 6.69 10.20
CA PRO A 56 -6.20 7.32 10.87
C PRO A 56 -6.63 8.69 10.30
N GLN A 57 -6.09 9.11 9.15
CA GLN A 57 -6.41 10.39 8.50
C GLN A 57 -7.76 10.37 7.77
#